data_AF-A0A5B7BL31-F1
#
_entry.id   AF-A0A5B7BL31-F1
#
_cell.length_a   1.000
_cell.length_b   1.000
_cell.length_c   1.000
_cell.angle_alpha   90.00
_cell.angle_beta   90.00
_cell.angle_gamma   90.00
#
_symmetry.space_group_name_H-M   'P 1'
#
loop_
_entity.id
_entity.type
_entity.pdbx_description
1 polymer ?
#
loop_
_entity_poly.entity_id
_entity_poly.type
_entity_poly.pdbx_seq_one_letter_code
_entity_poly.pdbx_strand_id
1 'polypeptide(L)'
;EREREREMKKLNGLYTAIAILQLLSAATHAVQSDDLIIPTPSPWPERFHALLYMNLSTTHLQINNLWYDWPRGRNVNIFQKQLGALQYDVEWNNGTSFYYTLGANASCETIYFGVGIPRPDFLDGANYVGTAVTDGFLCNVWEKVDFIWYYEDVYTKQPVRWDFYDGISTHVITFEVGAVLPDSFTQAPAYCFTQDMGMLKSESY
;
A
#
# COMPACT_ATOMS: atom_id res chain seq x y z
N GLU A 1 -4.26 -73.09 20.32
CA GLU A 1 -2.92 -72.53 20.63
C GLU A 1 -2.20 -72.07 19.37
N ARG A 2 -1.96 -72.97 18.40
CA ARG A 2 -1.40 -72.66 17.07
C ARG A 2 -2.10 -71.52 16.29
N GLU A 3 -3.41 -71.37 16.44
CA GLU A 3 -4.18 -70.31 15.77
C GLU A 3 -3.95 -68.93 16.39
N ARG A 4 -3.88 -68.86 17.72
CA ARG A 4 -3.54 -67.64 18.48
C ARG A 4 -2.12 -67.17 18.19
N GLU A 5 -1.16 -68.08 18.05
CA GLU A 5 0.21 -67.73 17.64
C GLU A 5 0.28 -67.15 16.22
N ARG A 6 -0.60 -67.61 15.33
CA ARG A 6 -0.67 -67.12 13.94
C ARG A 6 -1.25 -65.72 13.87
N GLU A 7 -2.26 -65.43 14.69
CA GLU A 7 -2.84 -64.08 14.83
C GLU A 7 -1.86 -63.11 15.48
N MET A 8 -1.15 -63.52 16.54
CA MET A 8 -0.10 -62.71 17.18
C MET A 8 1.04 -62.36 16.21
N LYS A 9 1.45 -63.30 15.35
CA LYS A 9 2.48 -63.03 14.31
C LYS A 9 1.98 -62.06 13.24
N LYS A 10 0.70 -62.15 12.84
CA LYS A 10 0.09 -61.20 11.89
C LYS A 10 -0.03 -59.81 12.50
N LEU A 11 -0.45 -59.73 13.76
CA LEU A 11 -0.61 -58.47 14.49
C LEU A 11 0.76 -57.80 14.72
N ASN A 12 1.78 -58.55 15.13
CA ASN A 12 3.16 -58.05 15.24
C ASN A 12 3.73 -57.61 13.89
N GLY A 13 3.41 -58.33 12.80
CA GLY A 13 3.79 -57.94 11.44
C GLY A 13 3.11 -56.65 10.96
N LEU A 14 1.87 -56.42 11.39
CA LEU A 14 1.13 -55.19 11.10
C LEU A 14 1.69 -54.00 11.90
N TYR A 15 2.01 -54.20 13.19
CA TYR A 15 2.63 -53.18 14.01
C TYR A 15 4.05 -52.81 13.55
N THR A 16 4.86 -53.77 13.10
CA THR A 16 6.17 -53.47 12.50
C THR A 16 6.03 -52.74 11.17
N ALA A 17 5.05 -53.09 10.32
CA ALA A 17 4.79 -52.36 9.07
C ALA A 17 4.34 -50.91 9.32
N ILE A 18 3.48 -50.67 10.31
CA ILE A 18 3.04 -49.31 10.70
C ILE A 18 4.21 -48.50 11.28
N ALA A 19 5.06 -49.11 12.11
CA ALA A 19 6.24 -48.45 12.66
C ALA A 19 7.27 -48.08 11.56
N ILE A 20 7.46 -48.93 10.55
CA ILE A 20 8.31 -48.63 9.39
C ILE A 20 7.72 -47.49 8.55
N LEU A 21 6.39 -47.45 8.37
CA LEU A 21 5.71 -46.38 7.63
C LEU A 21 5.82 -45.01 8.35
N GLN A 22 5.76 -45.00 9.69
CA GLN A 22 5.98 -43.77 10.48
C GLN A 22 7.45 -43.32 10.52
N LEU A 23 8.41 -44.24 10.44
CA LEU A 23 9.83 -43.91 10.31
C LEU A 23 10.18 -43.37 8.91
N LEU A 24 9.50 -43.82 7.86
CA LEU A 24 9.65 -43.29 6.49
C LEU A 24 9.06 -41.88 6.31
N SER A 25 8.01 -41.51 7.05
CA SER A 25 7.51 -40.12 7.06
C SER A 25 8.37 -39.14 7.85
N ALA A 26 9.28 -39.64 8.71
CA ALA A 26 10.20 -38.83 9.49
C ALA A 26 11.54 -38.57 8.79
N ALA A 27 11.78 -39.22 7.63
CA ALA A 27 12.88 -38.88 6.73
C ALA A 27 12.55 -37.58 5.96
N THR A 28 12.62 -36.47 6.69
CA THR A 28 13.24 -35.22 6.22
C THR A 28 13.08 -34.94 4.73
N HIS A 29 11.95 -34.35 4.36
CA HIS A 29 12.05 -33.17 3.51
C HIS A 29 12.69 -32.07 4.36
N ALA A 30 14.01 -32.16 4.54
CA ALA A 30 14.79 -30.93 4.60
C ALA A 30 14.53 -30.29 3.24
N VAL A 31 13.50 -29.44 3.17
CA VAL A 31 13.37 -28.49 2.09
C VAL A 31 14.66 -27.70 2.17
N GLN A 32 15.57 -28.05 1.27
CA GLN A 32 16.75 -27.29 0.97
C GLN A 32 16.22 -25.86 0.86
N SER A 33 16.68 -24.97 1.75
CA SER A 33 16.49 -23.55 1.57
C SER A 33 17.25 -23.23 0.29
N ASP A 34 16.58 -23.43 -0.86
CA ASP A 34 16.82 -22.63 -2.03
C ASP A 34 16.88 -21.22 -1.47
N ASP A 35 18.00 -20.56 -1.72
CA ASP A 35 18.19 -19.16 -1.38
C ASP A 35 17.02 -18.44 -2.06
N LEU A 36 15.91 -18.26 -1.33
CA LEU A 36 14.66 -17.81 -1.91
C LEU A 36 14.99 -16.45 -2.45
N ILE A 37 15.02 -16.31 -3.78
CA ILE A 37 15.31 -15.04 -4.42
C ILE A 37 14.15 -14.12 -4.03
N ILE A 38 14.41 -13.32 -2.99
CA ILE A 38 13.47 -12.30 -2.53
C ILE A 38 13.35 -11.32 -3.70
N PRO A 39 12.13 -11.09 -4.23
CA PRO A 39 11.95 -10.14 -5.32
C PRO A 39 12.41 -8.75 -4.87
N THR A 40 12.73 -7.84 -5.79
CA THR A 40 12.97 -6.44 -5.45
C THR A 40 11.70 -5.65 -5.79
N PRO A 41 11.23 -4.72 -4.93
CA PRO A 41 10.07 -3.90 -5.25
C PRO A 41 10.39 -2.99 -6.43
N SER A 42 9.43 -2.83 -7.34
CA SER A 42 9.61 -1.94 -8.48
C SER A 42 9.47 -0.48 -8.05
N PRO A 43 10.38 0.42 -8.47
CA PRO A 43 10.21 1.84 -8.23
C PRO A 43 8.91 2.33 -8.89
N TRP A 44 8.26 3.30 -8.26
CA TRP A 44 7.18 4.03 -8.92
C TRP A 44 7.69 4.71 -10.19
N PRO A 45 6.90 4.72 -11.27
CA PRO A 45 7.21 5.52 -12.44
C PRO A 45 7.32 7.01 -12.06
N GLU A 46 8.15 7.76 -12.76
CA GLU A 46 8.32 9.21 -12.50
C GLU A 46 7.00 9.99 -12.59
N ARG A 47 6.06 9.51 -13.40
CA ARG A 47 4.73 10.09 -13.60
C ARG A 47 3.69 9.00 -13.75
N PHE A 48 2.53 9.18 -13.12
CA PHE A 48 1.36 8.36 -13.37
C PHE A 48 0.08 9.04 -12.87
N HIS A 49 -1.05 8.54 -13.35
CA HIS A 49 -2.36 8.75 -12.74
C HIS A 49 -2.85 7.42 -12.18
N ALA A 50 -3.40 7.43 -10.97
CA ALA A 50 -4.07 6.29 -10.40
C ALA A 50 -5.47 6.68 -9.93
N LEU A 51 -6.47 5.90 -10.35
CA LEU A 51 -7.80 5.96 -9.74
C LEU A 51 -7.85 4.97 -8.60
N LEU A 52 -8.16 5.45 -7.41
CA LEU A 52 -8.08 4.69 -6.17
C LEU A 52 -9.44 4.63 -5.49
N TYR A 53 -9.75 3.48 -4.92
CA TYR A 53 -10.79 3.32 -3.93
C TYR A 53 -10.15 3.22 -2.55
N MET A 54 -10.61 4.05 -1.62
CA MET A 54 -10.09 4.09 -0.25
C MET A 54 -11.20 3.71 0.73
N ASN A 55 -10.91 2.74 1.58
CA ASN A 55 -11.67 2.44 2.79
C ASN A 55 -10.97 3.13 3.96
N LEU A 56 -11.60 4.16 4.51
CA LEU A 56 -11.03 4.95 5.59
C LEU A 56 -11.30 4.27 6.94
N SER A 57 -10.42 4.53 7.91
CA SER A 57 -10.49 3.97 9.27
C SER A 57 -11.83 4.22 9.99
N THR A 58 -12.56 5.26 9.60
CA THR A 58 -13.88 5.62 10.14
C THR A 58 -15.06 4.97 9.39
N THR A 59 -14.83 3.88 8.65
CA THR A 59 -15.82 3.17 7.79
C THR A 59 -16.39 3.99 6.63
N HIS A 60 -15.75 5.12 6.29
CA HIS A 60 -16.15 5.96 5.17
C HIS A 60 -15.41 5.56 3.90
N LEU A 61 -16.12 5.63 2.77
CA LEU A 61 -15.56 5.32 1.45
C LEU A 61 -15.23 6.59 0.68
N GLN A 62 -14.14 6.54 -0.08
CA GLN A 62 -13.66 7.64 -0.88
C GLN A 62 -13.08 7.14 -2.20
N ILE A 63 -13.33 7.88 -3.28
CA ILE A 63 -12.55 7.77 -4.52
C ILE A 63 -11.46 8.84 -4.48
N ASN A 64 -10.24 8.45 -4.82
CA ASN A 64 -9.12 9.37 -4.96
C ASN A 64 -8.53 9.30 -6.38
N ASN A 65 -8.36 10.45 -7.03
CA ASN A 65 -7.53 10.56 -8.22
C ASN A 65 -6.16 11.06 -7.80
N LEU A 66 -5.18 10.16 -7.86
CA LEU A 66 -3.78 10.45 -7.53
C LEU A 66 -3.03 10.78 -8.82
N TRP A 67 -2.53 12.01 -8.93
CA TRP A 67 -1.67 12.46 -10.03
C TRP A 67 -0.26 12.71 -9.50
N TYR A 68 0.65 11.80 -9.82
CA TYR A 68 2.03 11.84 -9.37
C TYR A 68 2.94 12.41 -10.46
N ASP A 69 3.76 13.42 -10.14
CA ASP A 69 4.73 14.03 -11.06
C ASP A 69 6.04 14.35 -10.32
N TRP A 70 6.87 13.32 -10.12
CA TRP A 70 8.13 13.41 -9.40
C TRP A 70 9.12 14.43 -9.98
N PRO A 71 9.34 14.52 -11.31
CA PRO A 71 10.26 15.52 -11.87
C PRO A 71 9.85 16.97 -11.57
N ARG A 72 8.55 17.21 -11.30
CA ARG A 72 8.04 18.51 -10.89
C ARG A 72 7.79 18.62 -9.38
N GLY A 73 8.16 17.59 -8.61
CA GLY A 73 8.10 17.58 -7.16
C GLY A 73 6.70 17.76 -6.59
N ARG A 74 5.66 17.26 -7.29
CA ARG A 74 4.27 17.44 -6.90
C ARG A 74 3.45 16.15 -6.94
N ASN A 75 2.51 16.05 -6.03
CA ASN A 75 1.49 15.02 -6.00
C ASN A 75 0.12 15.70 -5.82
N VAL A 76 -0.84 15.42 -6.69
CA VAL A 76 -2.19 16.01 -6.61
C VAL A 76 -3.20 14.90 -6.37
N ASN A 77 -3.83 14.94 -5.21
CA ASN A 77 -4.95 14.08 -4.88
C ASN A 77 -6.26 14.84 -5.06
N ILE A 78 -7.27 14.18 -5.65
CA ILE A 78 -8.63 14.70 -5.75
C ILE A 78 -9.56 13.69 -5.11
N PHE A 79 -10.05 14.04 -3.93
CA PHE A 79 -10.84 13.19 -3.06
C PHE A 79 -12.34 13.47 -3.23
N GLN A 80 -13.10 12.41 -3.51
CA GLN A 80 -14.56 12.43 -3.49
C GLN A 80 -15.07 11.42 -2.47
N LYS A 81 -15.58 11.91 -1.34
CA LYS A 81 -16.33 11.12 -0.36
C LYS A 81 -17.79 10.99 -0.80
N GLN A 82 -18.49 9.93 -0.38
CA GLN A 82 -19.87 9.66 -0.84
C GLN A 82 -20.84 10.84 -0.65
N LEU A 83 -20.77 11.56 0.48
CA LEU A 83 -21.64 12.69 0.81
C LEU A 83 -20.84 13.98 1.12
N GLY A 84 -19.55 14.02 0.72
CA GLY A 84 -18.66 15.14 1.00
C GLY A 84 -18.47 16.07 -0.20
N ALA A 85 -17.98 17.27 0.08
CA ALA A 85 -17.47 18.16 -0.97
C ALA A 85 -16.25 17.54 -1.65
N LEU A 86 -16.06 17.84 -2.94
CA LEU A 86 -14.84 17.51 -3.66
C LEU A 86 -13.67 18.26 -3.03
N GLN A 87 -12.70 17.52 -2.50
CA GLN A 87 -11.53 18.06 -1.83
C GLN A 87 -10.29 17.80 -2.67
N TYR A 88 -9.43 18.79 -2.75
CA TYR A 88 -8.15 18.74 -3.44
C TYR A 88 -7.04 18.74 -2.40
N ASP A 89 -5.96 18.04 -2.69
CA ASP A 89 -4.72 18.08 -1.94
C ASP A 89 -3.55 18.16 -2.91
N VAL A 90 -2.82 19.27 -2.84
CA VAL A 90 -1.59 19.46 -3.61
C VAL A 90 -0.42 19.37 -2.64
N GLU A 91 0.31 18.27 -2.73
CA GLU A 91 1.48 17.96 -1.91
C GLU A 91 2.76 18.28 -2.69
N TRP A 92 3.74 18.86 -2.01
CA TRP A 92 5.04 19.22 -2.56
C TRP A 92 6.17 18.40 -1.94
N ASN A 93 7.23 18.19 -2.73
CA ASN A 93 8.44 17.49 -2.28
C ASN A 93 9.16 18.15 -1.08
N ASN A 94 8.89 19.42 -0.81
CA ASN A 94 9.44 20.14 0.35
C ASN A 94 8.68 19.84 1.65
N GLY A 95 7.60 19.05 1.61
CA GLY A 95 6.79 18.68 2.77
C GLY A 95 5.52 19.51 2.95
N THR A 96 5.30 20.57 2.17
CA THR A 96 4.09 21.38 2.23
C THR A 96 2.95 20.73 1.46
N SER A 97 1.77 20.65 2.07
CA SER A 97 0.53 20.21 1.44
C SER A 97 -0.58 21.24 1.64
N PHE A 98 -1.45 21.38 0.64
CA PHE A 98 -2.60 22.28 0.68
C PHE A 98 -3.88 21.49 0.45
N TYR A 99 -4.70 21.36 1.49
CA TYR A 99 -6.03 20.78 1.41
C TYR A 99 -7.05 21.88 1.16
N TYR A 100 -7.80 21.81 0.06
CA TYR A 100 -8.77 22.86 -0.26
C TYR A 100 -10.02 22.38 -0.97
N THR A 101 -11.06 23.20 -0.93
CA THR A 101 -12.32 23.01 -1.68
C THR A 101 -12.56 24.21 -2.59
N LEU A 102 -13.16 24.00 -3.76
CA LEU A 102 -13.47 25.07 -4.71
C LEU A 102 -14.94 25.51 -4.61
N GLY A 103 -15.25 26.73 -5.05
CA GLY A 103 -16.62 27.26 -5.14
C GLY A 103 -16.96 28.29 -4.07
N ALA A 104 -18.26 28.54 -3.86
CA ALA A 104 -18.73 29.62 -2.98
C ALA A 104 -18.35 29.43 -1.50
N ASN A 105 -18.20 28.18 -1.05
CA ASN A 105 -17.80 27.82 0.32
C ASN A 105 -16.37 27.28 0.35
N ALA A 106 -15.48 27.88 -0.45
CA ALA A 106 -14.09 27.46 -0.52
C ALA A 106 -13.40 27.52 0.86
N SER A 107 -12.60 26.49 1.14
CA SER A 107 -11.78 26.37 2.34
C SER A 107 -10.35 26.03 1.93
N CYS A 108 -9.38 26.41 2.75
CA CYS A 108 -8.00 25.93 2.63
C CYS A 108 -7.42 25.64 4.01
N GLU A 109 -6.63 24.57 4.08
CA GLU A 109 -5.77 24.21 5.19
C GLU A 109 -4.38 23.90 4.64
N THR A 110 -3.35 24.49 5.26
CA THR A 110 -1.95 24.22 4.91
C THR A 110 -1.35 23.32 5.97
N ILE A 111 -0.76 22.20 5.55
CA ILE A 111 -0.14 21.21 6.43
C ILE A 111 1.32 21.03 6.02
N TYR A 112 2.19 20.80 7.00
CA TYR A 112 3.60 20.47 6.77
C TYR A 112 3.93 19.09 7.33
N PHE A 113 4.24 18.14 6.45
CA PHE A 113 4.55 16.74 6.82
C PHE A 113 6.05 16.46 6.98
N GLY A 114 6.93 17.39 6.60
CA GLY A 114 8.39 17.27 6.76
C GLY A 114 9.12 16.29 5.82
N VAL A 115 8.44 15.28 5.29
CA VAL A 115 9.03 14.25 4.41
C VAL A 115 8.78 14.48 2.91
N GLY A 116 7.75 15.25 2.56
CA GLY A 116 7.33 15.48 1.18
C GLY A 116 6.59 14.28 0.57
N ILE A 117 6.45 14.31 -0.75
CA ILE A 117 5.80 13.24 -1.52
C ILE A 117 6.69 11.98 -1.57
N PRO A 118 6.11 10.77 -1.69
CA PRO A 118 6.89 9.54 -1.83
C PRO A 118 7.87 9.62 -3.01
N ARG A 119 9.11 9.22 -2.78
CA ARG A 119 10.10 9.08 -3.86
C ARG A 119 9.76 7.86 -4.73
N PRO A 120 10.24 7.80 -5.98
CA PRO A 120 10.10 6.60 -6.81
C PRO A 120 10.55 5.32 -6.11
N ASP A 121 11.61 5.41 -5.30
CA ASP A 121 12.20 4.31 -4.54
C ASP A 121 11.69 4.22 -3.09
N PHE A 122 10.50 4.71 -2.75
CA PHE A 122 10.05 4.78 -1.35
C PHE A 122 10.02 3.41 -0.62
N LEU A 123 9.98 2.30 -1.35
CA LEU A 123 10.08 0.93 -0.83
C LEU A 123 11.53 0.43 -0.67
N ASP A 124 12.55 1.23 -0.98
CA ASP A 124 13.95 0.84 -0.74
C ASP A 124 14.16 0.55 0.75
N GLY A 125 14.72 -0.62 1.08
CA GLY A 125 14.82 -1.11 2.46
C GLY A 125 13.48 -1.46 3.11
N ALA A 126 12.43 -1.77 2.34
CA ALA A 126 11.22 -2.42 2.85
C ALA A 126 11.48 -3.91 3.14
N ASN A 127 10.73 -4.46 4.08
CA ASN A 127 10.78 -5.87 4.45
C ASN A 127 9.85 -6.68 3.53
N TYR A 128 10.38 -7.72 2.88
CA TYR A 128 9.52 -8.63 2.12
C TYR A 128 8.74 -9.54 3.09
N VAL A 129 7.42 -9.50 3.00
CA VAL A 129 6.53 -10.27 3.87
C VAL A 129 6.17 -11.62 3.23
N GLY A 130 6.16 -11.69 1.90
CA GLY A 130 5.76 -12.87 1.14
C GLY A 130 4.75 -12.52 0.05
N THR A 131 3.89 -13.49 -0.30
CA THR A 131 2.84 -13.31 -1.30
C THR A 131 1.44 -13.41 -0.71
N ALA A 132 0.51 -12.60 -1.20
CA ALA A 132 -0.91 -12.65 -0.83
C ALA A 132 -1.81 -12.43 -2.05
N VAL A 133 -3.02 -13.00 -2.03
CA VAL A 133 -4.03 -12.72 -3.06
C VAL A 133 -4.94 -11.59 -2.59
N THR A 134 -5.02 -10.49 -3.35
CA THR A 134 -5.93 -9.36 -3.11
C THR A 134 -6.49 -8.86 -4.44
N ASP A 135 -7.76 -8.46 -4.45
CA ASP A 135 -8.43 -7.87 -5.62
C ASP A 135 -8.36 -8.72 -6.91
N GLY A 136 -8.16 -10.04 -6.75
CA GLY A 136 -8.00 -10.99 -7.85
C GLY A 136 -6.56 -11.18 -8.36
N PHE A 137 -5.57 -10.51 -7.75
CA PHE A 137 -4.16 -10.57 -8.12
C PHE A 137 -3.33 -11.31 -7.06
N LEU A 138 -2.36 -12.12 -7.50
CA LEU A 138 -1.30 -12.61 -6.62
C LEU A 138 -0.25 -11.50 -6.50
N CYS A 139 -0.01 -11.01 -5.29
CA CYS A 139 0.86 -9.87 -5.04
C CYS A 139 2.07 -10.25 -4.18
N ASN A 140 3.22 -9.67 -4.49
CA ASN A 140 4.31 -9.48 -3.54
C ASN A 140 3.90 -8.45 -2.48
N VAL A 141 4.20 -8.73 -1.22
CA VAL A 141 3.84 -7.86 -0.10
C VAL A 141 5.11 -7.33 0.56
N TRP A 142 5.16 -6.01 0.69
CA TRP A 142 6.26 -5.26 1.30
C TRP A 142 5.74 -4.50 2.51
N GLU A 143 6.43 -4.58 3.64
CA GLU A 143 6.18 -3.74 4.81
C GLU A 143 7.27 -2.67 4.90
N LYS A 144 6.86 -1.43 5.15
CA LYS A 144 7.79 -0.31 5.30
C LYS A 144 7.48 0.47 6.58
N VAL A 145 8.47 0.48 7.48
CA VAL A 145 8.55 1.26 8.73
C VAL A 145 7.34 1.13 9.66
N ASP A 146 6.75 -0.07 9.72
CA ASP A 146 5.51 -0.41 10.45
C ASP A 146 4.33 0.51 10.11
N PHE A 147 4.39 1.18 8.95
CA PHE A 147 3.47 2.23 8.55
C PHE A 147 2.61 1.81 7.37
N ILE A 148 3.22 1.18 6.35
CA ILE A 148 2.55 0.80 5.11
C ILE A 148 2.85 -0.65 4.71
N TRP A 149 1.82 -1.36 4.28
CA TRP A 149 1.90 -2.65 3.60
C TRP A 149 1.53 -2.44 2.14
N TYR A 150 2.45 -2.72 1.23
CA TYR A 150 2.31 -2.46 -0.20
C TYR A 150 2.24 -3.76 -0.99
N TYR A 151 1.20 -3.88 -1.80
CA TYR A 151 0.88 -5.06 -2.60
C TYR A 151 1.16 -4.74 -4.07
N GLU A 152 2.16 -5.42 -4.62
CA GLU A 152 2.60 -5.30 -6.01
C GLU A 152 2.25 -6.60 -6.75
N ASP A 153 1.51 -6.54 -7.86
CA ASP A 153 1.23 -7.74 -8.66
C ASP A 153 2.53 -8.43 -9.08
N VAL A 154 2.63 -9.74 -8.82
CA VAL A 154 3.85 -10.52 -9.09
C VAL A 154 4.24 -10.50 -10.56
N TYR A 155 3.25 -10.41 -11.46
CA TYR A 155 3.45 -10.50 -12.91
C TYR A 155 3.72 -9.14 -13.55
N THR A 156 2.78 -8.19 -13.41
CA THR A 156 2.88 -6.87 -14.05
C THR A 156 3.77 -5.89 -13.30
N LYS A 157 4.08 -6.18 -12.03
CA LYS A 157 4.80 -5.27 -11.13
C LYS A 157 4.07 -3.96 -10.82
N GLN A 158 2.76 -3.89 -11.11
CA GLN A 158 1.95 -2.71 -10.82
C GLN A 158 1.44 -2.74 -9.38
N PRO A 159 1.23 -1.56 -8.76
CA PRO A 159 0.52 -1.48 -7.49
C PRO A 159 -0.89 -2.01 -7.63
N VAL A 160 -1.30 -2.84 -6.68
CA VAL A 160 -2.69 -3.34 -6.56
C VAL A 160 -3.37 -2.71 -5.34
N ARG A 161 -2.64 -2.60 -4.23
CA ARG A 161 -3.19 -2.13 -2.95
C ARG A 161 -2.08 -1.62 -2.04
N TRP A 162 -2.42 -0.73 -1.13
CA TRP A 162 -1.63 -0.50 0.07
C TRP A 162 -2.48 -0.21 1.29
N ASP A 163 -2.05 -0.71 2.43
CA ASP A 163 -2.70 -0.55 3.73
C ASP A 163 -1.82 0.28 4.66
N PHE A 164 -2.43 1.17 5.42
CA PHE A 164 -1.76 1.95 6.45
C PHE A 164 -2.03 1.36 7.84
N TYR A 165 -1.10 1.58 8.77
CA TYR A 165 -1.18 1.08 10.15
C TYR A 165 -2.44 1.54 10.91
N ASP A 166 -3.06 2.65 10.50
CA ASP A 166 -4.25 3.23 11.11
C ASP A 166 -5.57 2.64 10.58
N GLY A 167 -5.49 1.62 9.72
CA GLY A 167 -6.63 0.90 9.17
C GLY A 167 -7.20 1.49 7.88
N ILE A 168 -6.54 2.50 7.29
CA ILE A 168 -6.88 2.95 5.93
C ILE A 168 -6.37 1.92 4.91
N SER A 169 -7.25 1.46 4.02
CA SER A 169 -6.90 0.59 2.89
C SER A 169 -7.14 1.31 1.57
N THR A 170 -6.16 1.27 0.68
CA THR A 170 -6.23 1.88 -0.66
C THR A 170 -6.10 0.80 -1.71
N HIS A 171 -7.09 0.72 -2.60
CA HIS A 171 -7.14 -0.23 -3.71
C HIS A 171 -7.00 0.52 -5.03
N VAL A 172 -6.19 -0.01 -5.94
CA VAL A 172 -5.93 0.59 -7.26
C VAL A 172 -6.96 0.07 -8.26
N ILE A 173 -7.73 0.97 -8.85
CA ILE A 173 -8.70 0.66 -9.91
C ILE A 173 -8.04 0.78 -11.28
N THR A 174 -7.34 1.88 -11.54
CA THR A 174 -6.56 2.11 -12.76
C THR A 174 -5.18 2.66 -12.42
N PHE A 175 -4.20 2.34 -13.27
CA PHE A 175 -2.83 2.82 -13.13
C PHE A 175 -2.25 3.18 -14.51
N GLU A 176 -2.18 4.47 -14.81
CA GLU A 176 -1.82 5.02 -16.11
C GLU A 176 -0.42 5.64 -16.05
N VAL A 177 0.59 4.85 -16.43
CA VAL A 177 1.99 5.28 -16.45
C VAL A 177 2.20 6.42 -17.45
N GLY A 178 2.89 7.48 -17.03
CA GLY A 178 3.22 8.63 -17.85
C GLY A 178 2.11 9.68 -17.98
N ALA A 179 0.94 9.46 -17.39
CA ALA A 179 -0.13 10.45 -17.37
C ALA A 179 0.28 11.71 -16.60
N VAL A 180 -0.18 12.87 -17.06
CA VAL A 180 0.18 14.19 -16.51
C VAL A 180 -1.07 15.03 -16.35
N LEU A 181 -1.23 15.62 -15.16
CA LEU A 181 -2.27 16.61 -14.91
C LEU A 181 -1.87 17.96 -15.52
N PRO A 182 -2.75 18.66 -16.26
CA PRO A 182 -2.43 19.98 -16.79
C PRO A 182 -2.07 20.97 -15.68
N ASP A 183 -1.08 21.82 -15.91
CA ASP A 183 -0.50 22.70 -14.89
C ASP A 183 -1.54 23.63 -14.23
N SER A 184 -2.61 23.99 -14.95
CA SER A 184 -3.72 24.79 -14.43
C SER A 184 -4.45 24.17 -13.22
N PHE A 185 -4.29 22.86 -12.98
CA PHE A 185 -4.93 22.14 -11.87
C PHE A 185 -3.94 21.76 -10.75
N THR A 186 -2.69 22.21 -10.84
CA THR A 186 -1.59 21.72 -9.98
C THR A 186 -1.15 22.73 -8.92
N GLN A 187 -1.88 23.83 -8.79
CA GLN A 187 -1.56 24.92 -7.86
C GLN A 187 -2.71 25.11 -6.87
N ALA A 188 -2.34 25.32 -5.61
CA ALA A 188 -3.30 25.73 -4.59
C ALA A 188 -3.88 27.11 -4.93
N PRO A 189 -5.16 27.37 -4.65
CA PRO A 189 -5.78 28.66 -4.88
C PRO A 189 -5.15 29.79 -4.06
N ALA A 190 -5.24 31.03 -4.56
CA ALA A 190 -4.62 32.20 -3.92
C ALA A 190 -5.03 32.42 -2.45
N TYR A 191 -6.27 32.05 -2.08
CA TYR A 191 -6.77 32.21 -0.71
C TYR A 191 -6.07 31.29 0.31
N CYS A 192 -5.35 30.25 -0.14
CA CYS A 192 -4.51 29.42 0.72
C CYS A 192 -3.33 30.19 1.32
N PHE A 193 -2.91 31.31 0.71
CA PHE A 193 -1.75 32.09 1.11
C PHE A 193 -2.12 33.36 1.90
N THR A 194 -3.41 33.62 2.12
CA THR A 194 -3.88 34.89 2.70
C THR A 194 -4.16 34.85 4.20
N GLN A 195 -4.18 33.67 4.83
CA GLN A 195 -4.54 33.53 6.25
C GLN A 195 -3.50 34.12 7.22
N ASP A 196 -2.25 34.36 6.78
CA ASP A 196 -1.20 34.99 7.59
C ASP A 196 -1.24 36.53 7.63
N MET A 197 -2.08 37.21 6.83
CA MET A 197 -2.19 38.68 6.90
C MET A 197 -3.10 39.20 8.02
N GLY A 198 -3.77 38.31 8.76
CA GLY A 198 -4.64 38.65 9.89
C GLY A 198 -3.92 38.77 11.23
N MET A 199 -2.78 38.10 11.41
CA MET A 199 -2.04 38.09 12.68
C MET A 199 -0.90 39.11 12.76
N LEU A 200 -0.51 39.75 11.65
CA LEU A 200 0.52 40.81 11.63
C LEU A 200 -0.03 42.24 11.76
N LYS A 201 -1.32 42.40 12.09
CA LYS A 201 -1.96 43.72 12.26
C LYS A 201 -2.28 44.13 13.70
N SER A 202 -1.81 43.40 14.71
CA SER A 202 -2.11 43.72 16.12
C SER A 202 -0.94 44.23 16.98
N GLU A 203 0.21 44.59 16.40
CA GLU A 203 1.32 45.18 17.16
C GLU A 203 1.68 46.59 16.67
N SER A 204 0.72 47.51 16.75
CA SER A 204 1.00 48.94 16.77
C SER A 204 -0.05 49.71 17.58
N TYR A 205 0.16 49.77 18.90
CA TYR A 205 -0.27 50.86 19.78
C TYR A 205 0.78 51.11 20.84
#